data_AF-A0A936YFM0-F1
#
_entry.id   AF-A0A936YFM0-F1
#
_cell.length_a   1.000
_cell.length_b   1.000
_cell.length_c   1.000
_cell.angle_alpha   90.00
_cell.angle_beta   90.00
_cell.angle_gamma   90.00
#
_symmetry.space_group_name_H-M   'P 1'
#
loop_
_entity.id
_entity.type
_entity.pdbx_description
1 polymer ?
#
loop_
_entity_poly.entity_id
_entity_poly.type
_entity_poly.pdbx_seq_one_letter_code
_entity_poly.pdbx_strand_id
1 'polypeptide(L)' 'MLKTKWKIYRDRQKQFRWRCQDTKGNVLGNSFKGFKNENECRKNALMFGYRASKK' A
#
# COMPACT_ATOMS: atom_id res chain seq x y z
N MET A 1 16.19 12.68 0.68
CA MET A 1 14.95 11.96 1.07
C MET A 1 14.40 11.22 -0.14
N LEU A 2 14.30 9.89 -0.08
CA LEU A 2 13.60 9.12 -1.11
C LEU A 2 12.10 9.44 -1.03
N LYS A 3 11.52 9.96 -2.12
CA LYS A 3 10.08 10.14 -2.22
C LYS A 3 9.44 8.78 -2.51
N THR A 4 8.51 8.38 -1.66
CA THR A 4 7.79 7.10 -1.80
C THR A 4 6.35 7.33 -2.21
N LYS A 5 5.84 6.52 -3.13
CA LYS A 5 4.45 6.49 -3.56
C LYS A 5 3.77 5.25 -3.00
N TRP A 6 2.70 5.47 -2.26
CA TRP A 6 1.87 4.42 -1.71
C TRP A 6 0.56 4.33 -2.48
N LYS A 7 0.14 3.11 -2.79
CA LYS A 7 -1.13 2.82 -3.46
C LYS A 7 -1.85 1.68 -2.77
N ILE A 8 -3.14 1.84 -2.54
CA ILE A 8 -4.06 0.75 -2.24
C ILE A 8 -4.83 0.46 -3.55
N TYR A 9 -4.94 -0.80 -3.92
CA TYR A 9 -5.62 -1.23 -5.14
C TYR A 9 -6.32 -2.57 -4.94
N ARG A 10 -7.29 -2.86 -5.81
CA ARG A 10 -7.99 -4.15 -5.84
C ARG A 10 -7.35 -5.06 -6.88
N ASP A 11 -7.01 -6.28 -6.50
CA ASP A 11 -6.42 -7.27 -7.40
C ASP A 11 -7.50 -8.07 -8.19
N ARG A 12 -7.04 -9.00 -9.04
CA ARG A 12 -7.92 -9.86 -9.85
C ARG A 12 -8.80 -10.80 -9.01
N GLN A 13 -8.40 -11.10 -7.77
CA GLN A 13 -9.17 -11.91 -6.83
C GLN A 13 -10.16 -11.06 -6.02
N LYS A 14 -10.38 -9.80 -6.42
CA LYS A 14 -11.25 -8.85 -5.75
C LYS A 14 -10.79 -8.51 -4.32
N GLN A 15 -9.51 -8.73 -4.00
CA GLN A 15 -8.91 -8.41 -2.70
C GLN A 15 -8.17 -7.08 -2.75
N PHE A 16 -8.17 -6.35 -1.63
CA PHE A 16 -7.41 -5.12 -1.46
C PHE A 16 -5.96 -5.44 -1.10
N ARG A 17 -5.02 -4.75 -1.75
CA ARG A 17 -3.58 -4.85 -1.53
C ARG A 17 -2.97 -3.47 -1.50
N TRP A 18 -1.85 -3.33 -0.80
CA TRP A 18 -1.06 -2.10 -0.83
C TRP A 18 0.31 -2.35 -1.45
N ARG A 19 0.87 -1.32 -2.07
CA ARG A 19 2.24 -1.32 -2.58
C ARG A 19 2.87 0.04 -2.35
N CYS A 20 4.12 0.02 -1.92
CA CYS A 20 5.01 1.17 -1.81
C CYS A 20 6.05 1.08 -2.94
N GLN A 21 6.22 2.16 -3.68
CA GLN A 21 7.21 2.28 -4.74
C GLN A 21 8.02 3.56 -4.57
N ASP A 22 9.26 3.58 -5.07
CA ASP A 22 10.00 4.83 -5.24
C ASP A 22 9.48 5.63 -6.45
N THR A 23 10.07 6.79 -6.71
CA THR A 23 9.72 7.61 -7.88
C THR A 23 10.14 7.00 -9.22
N LYS A 24 11.07 6.04 -9.21
CA LYS A 24 11.54 5.31 -10.40
C LYS A 24 10.69 4.07 -10.69
N GLY A 25 9.76 3.72 -9.79
CA GLY A 25 8.86 2.56 -9.91
C GLY A 25 9.34 1.30 -9.18
N ASN A 26 10.52 1.32 -8.54
CA ASN A 26 11.04 0.19 -7.79
C ASN A 26 10.12 -0.11 -6.60
N VAL A 27 9.79 -1.39 -6.40
CA VAL A 27 8.93 -1.81 -5.29
C VAL A 27 9.74 -1.84 -4.01
N LEU A 28 9.39 -0.98 -3.06
CA LEU A 28 10.01 -0.92 -1.73
C LEU A 28 9.26 -1.79 -0.71
N GLY A 29 7.98 -2.07 -0.97
CA GLY A 29 7.17 -2.93 -0.11
C GLY A 29 5.81 -3.25 -0.73
N ASN A 30 5.22 -4.36 -0.32
CA ASN A 30 3.89 -4.79 -0.75
C ASN A 30 3.15 -5.52 0.39
N SER A 31 1.84 -5.67 0.22
CA SER A 31 1.02 -6.48 1.13
C SER A 31 1.30 -7.97 0.94
N PHE A 32 1.65 -8.68 2.02
CA PHE A 32 1.84 -10.14 2.02
C PHE A 32 0.55 -10.93 1.71
N LYS A 33 -0.61 -10.40 2.10
CA LYS A 33 -1.92 -11.00 1.85
C LYS A 33 -2.88 -9.98 1.21
N GLY A 34 -3.92 -10.49 0.56
CA GLY A 34 -5.05 -9.66 0.14
C GLY A 34 -6.08 -9.56 1.27
N PHE A 35 -6.72 -8.40 1.36
CA PHE A 35 -7.74 -8.10 2.36
C PHE A 35 -9.12 -8.05 1.72
N LYS A 36 -10.17 -8.41 2.45
CA LYS A 36 -11.55 -8.29 1.95
C LYS A 36 -12.01 -6.84 1.89
N ASN A 37 -11.50 -6.00 2.81
CA ASN A 37 -11.94 -4.63 2.99
C ASN A 37 -10.77 -3.65 2.87
N GLU A 38 -10.99 -2.50 2.23
CA GLU A 38 -9.97 -1.48 2.04
C GLU A 38 -9.41 -0.94 3.38
N ASN A 39 -10.28 -0.80 4.38
CA ASN A 39 -9.90 -0.28 5.68
C ASN A 39 -8.91 -1.20 6.41
N GLU A 40 -9.07 -2.52 6.31
CA GLU A 40 -8.13 -3.49 6.87
C GLU A 40 -6.78 -3.43 6.14
N CYS A 41 -6.82 -3.32 4.81
CA CYS A 41 -5.62 -3.13 3.99
C CYS A 41 -4.87 -1.86 4.40
N ARG A 42 -5.60 -0.76 4.63
CA ARG A 42 -5.04 0.52 5.06
C ARG A 42 -4.42 0.44 6.45
N LYS A 43 -5.09 -0.22 7.41
CA LYS A 43 -4.53 -0.47 8.75
C LYS A 43 -3.22 -1.25 8.67
N ASN A 44 -3.18 -2.30 7.84
CA ASN A 44 -1.95 -3.04 7.62
C ASN A 44 -0.86 -2.15 6.98
N ALA A 45 -1.19 -1.37 5.95
CA ALA A 45 -0.24 -0.44 5.34
C ALA A 45 0.32 0.56 6.36
N LEU A 46 -0.52 1.10 7.25
CA LEU A 46 -0.12 2.03 8.33
C LEU A 46 0.93 1.40 9.26
N MET A 47 0.77 0.10 9.61
CA MET A 47 1.75 -0.64 10.42
C MET A 47 3.13 -0.72 9.73
N PHE A 48 3.16 -0.77 8.40
CA PHE A 48 4.39 -0.79 7.61
C PHE A 48 4.91 0.60 7.23
N GLY A 49 4.39 1.66 7.84
CA GLY A 49 4.88 3.03 7.62
C GLY A 49 4.17 3.77 6.50
N TYR A 50 3.03 3.29 6.00
CA TYR A 50 2.14 4.13 5.22
C TYR A 50 1.77 5.34 6.08
N ARG A 51 2.12 6.52 5.62
CA ARG A 51 1.60 7.77 6.15
C ARG A 51 0.62 8.27 5.11
N ALA A 52 -0.67 8.23 5.44
CA ALA A 52 -1.64 9.02 4.70
C ALA A 52 -1.10 10.45 4.73
N SER A 53 -0.80 11.02 3.57
CA SER A 53 -0.37 12.41 3.50
C SER A 53 -1.47 13.21 4.18
N LYS A 54 -1.17 13.82 5.33
CA LYS A 54 -2.07 14.83 5.89
C LYS A 54 -2.18 15.87 4.78
N LYS A 55 -3.39 16.02 4.28
CA LYS A 55 -3.72 17.09 3.35
C LYS A 55 -3.71 18.40 4.12
#